data_AF-A0A2A8V7V6-F1
#
_entry.id   AF-A0A2A8V7V6-F1
#
_cell.length_a   1.000
_cell.length_b   1.000
_cell.length_c   1.000
_cell.angle_alpha   90.00
_cell.angle_beta   90.00
_cell.angle_gamma   90.00
#
_symmetry.space_group_name_H-M   'P 1'
#
loop_
_entity.id
_entity.type
_entity.pdbx_description
1 polymer ?
#
loop_
_entity_poly.entity_id
_entity_poly.type
_entity_poly.pdbx_seq_one_letter_code
_entity_poly.pdbx_strand_id
1 'polypeptide(L)' 'MYEQQNNRDRDQKMMFFMQGVPTNKVNMNQLPKWIRIFGYCAFGWMILFSLIMIVGLILQ' A
#
# COMPACT_ATOMS: atom_id res chain seq x y z
N MET A 1 -27.96 18.28 -14.50
CA MET A 1 -26.59 17.77 -14.72
C MET A 1 -25.99 17.08 -13.50
N TYR A 2 -26.12 17.61 -12.28
CA TYR A 2 -25.56 16.99 -11.07
C TYR A 2 -26.18 15.63 -10.68
N GLU A 3 -27.47 15.44 -10.92
CA GLU A 3 -28.18 14.18 -10.59
C GLU A 3 -27.77 13.01 -11.49
N GLN A 4 -27.46 13.28 -12.77
CA GLN A 4 -26.98 12.26 -13.71
C GLN A 4 -25.58 11.77 -13.36
N GLN A 5 -24.74 12.63 -12.80
CA GLN A 5 -23.39 12.23 -12.37
C GLN A 5 -23.47 11.31 -11.15
N ASN A 6 -24.31 11.65 -10.16
CA ASN A 6 -24.54 10.82 -8.98
C ASN A 6 -25.10 9.43 -9.35
N ASN A 7 -26.03 9.36 -10.31
CA ASN A 7 -26.52 8.06 -10.80
C ASN A 7 -25.42 7.23 -11.49
N ARG A 8 -24.60 7.83 -12.35
CA ARG A 8 -23.47 7.12 -12.97
C ARG A 8 -22.47 6.59 -11.95
N ASP A 9 -22.15 7.37 -10.91
CA ASP A 9 -21.24 6.96 -9.84
C ASP A 9 -21.80 5.77 -9.04
N ARG A 10 -23.11 5.77 -8.77
CA ARG A 10 -23.79 4.65 -8.12
C ARG A 10 -23.80 3.40 -9.00
N ASP A 11 -24.12 3.56 -10.29
CA ASP A 11 -24.18 2.45 -11.23
C ASP A 11 -22.80 1.82 -11.46
N GLN A 12 -21.74 2.63 -11.57
CA GLN A 12 -20.36 2.14 -11.61
C GLN A 12 -19.99 1.37 -10.35
N LYS A 13 -20.32 1.91 -9.17
CA LYS A 13 -20.05 1.23 -7.89
C LYS A 13 -20.79 -0.13 -7.79
N MET A 14 -22.01 -0.22 -8.31
CA MET A 14 -22.76 -1.50 -8.37
C MET A 14 -22.16 -2.47 -9.39
N MET A 15 -21.71 -1.99 -10.55
CA MET A 15 -21.05 -2.82 -11.56
C MET A 15 -19.75 -3.43 -11.03
N PHE A 16 -18.93 -2.68 -10.28
CA PHE A 16 -17.73 -3.22 -9.63
C PHE A 16 -18.07 -4.29 -8.57
N PHE A 17 -19.18 -4.13 -7.84
CA PHE A 17 -19.60 -5.09 -6.82
C PHE A 17 -20.12 -6.40 -7.44
N MET A 18 -20.90 -6.31 -8.52
CA MET A 18 -21.45 -7.48 -9.23
C MET A 18 -20.38 -8.26 -10.01
N GLN A 19 -19.34 -7.59 -10.51
CA GLN A 19 -18.23 -8.25 -11.21
C GLN A 19 -17.29 -9.01 -10.26
N GLY A 20 -17.54 -8.98 -8.94
CA GLY A 20 -16.68 -9.64 -7.96
C GLY A 20 -15.24 -9.10 -7.97
N VAL A 21 -15.00 -7.97 -8.64
CA VAL A 21 -13.70 -7.31 -8.68
C VAL A 21 -13.48 -6.78 -7.28
N PRO A 22 -12.50 -7.29 -6.53
CA PRO A 22 -12.16 -6.69 -5.26
C PRO A 22 -11.74 -5.27 -5.61
N THR A 23 -12.57 -4.28 -5.27
CA THR A 23 -12.17 -2.87 -5.21
C THR A 23 -11.15 -2.78 -4.09
N ASN A 24 -9.95 -3.30 -4.36
CA ASN A 24 -8.92 -3.62 -3.41
C ASN A 24 -8.20 -2.31 -3.11
N LYS A 25 -8.91 -1.42 -2.42
CA LYS A 25 -8.25 -0.53 -1.49
C LYS A 25 -7.59 -1.48 -0.53
N VAL A 26 -6.30 -1.75 -0.71
CA VAL A 26 -5.51 -2.59 0.17
C VAL A 26 -5.74 -2.03 1.56
N ASN A 27 -6.62 -2.68 2.31
CA ASN A 27 -7.01 -2.19 3.61
C ASN A 27 -5.82 -2.47 4.50
N MET A 28 -4.97 -1.46 4.70
CA MET A 28 -3.76 -1.57 5.50
C MET A 28 -4.06 -2.03 6.94
N ASN A 29 -5.32 -1.87 7.40
CA ASN A 29 -5.81 -2.36 8.69
C ASN A 29 -6.13 -3.87 8.70
N GLN A 30 -6.21 -4.51 7.52
CA GLN A 30 -6.49 -5.93 7.35
C GLN A 30 -5.20 -6.76 7.11
N LEU A 31 -4.04 -6.09 6.99
CA LEU A 31 -2.76 -6.77 6.92
C LEU A 31 -2.43 -7.41 8.28
N PRO A 32 -2.00 -8.68 8.30
CA PRO A 32 -1.57 -9.34 9.53
C PRO A 32 -0.48 -8.52 10.23
N LYS A 33 -0.57 -8.36 11.55
CA LYS A 33 0.40 -7.60 12.36
C LYS A 33 1.86 -8.01 12.07
N TRP A 34 2.08 -9.29 11.78
CA TRP A 34 3.40 -9.84 11.46
C TRP A 34 3.98 -9.29 10.14
N ILE A 35 3.16 -9.01 9.12
CA ILE A 35 3.62 -8.38 7.87
C ILE A 35 4.15 -6.96 8.14
N ARG A 36 3.48 -6.20 9.02
CA ARG A 36 3.94 -4.85 9.41
C ARG A 36 5.28 -4.93 10.11
N ILE A 37 5.44 -5.85 11.05
CA ILE A 37 6.69 -6.07 11.79
C ILE A 37 7.81 -6.46 10.82
N PHE A 38 7.54 -7.39 9.89
CA PHE A 38 8.49 -7.78 8.86
C PHE A 38 8.93 -6.59 7.99
N GLY A 39 7.99 -5.74 7.57
CA GLY A 39 8.28 -4.52 6.82
C GLY A 39 9.20 -3.56 7.59
N TYR A 40 8.93 -3.32 8.87
CA TYR A 40 9.79 -2.48 9.72
C TYR A 40 11.19 -3.09 9.91
N CYS A 41 11.29 -4.41 10.11
CA CYS A 41 12.57 -5.09 10.22
C CYS A 41 13.38 -4.96 8.92
N ALA A 42 12.77 -5.24 7.77
CA ALA A 42 13.41 -5.13 6.47
C ALA A 42 13.93 -3.70 6.21
N PHE A 43 13.12 -2.69 6.54
CA PHE A 43 13.51 -1.29 6.39
C PHE A 43 14.68 -0.91 7.32
N GLY A 44 14.66 -1.39 8.57
CA GLY A 44 15.77 -1.20 9.51
C GLY A 44 17.08 -1.81 9.00
N TRP A 45 17.03 -3.01 8.43
CA TRP A 45 18.20 -3.66 7.82
C TRP A 45 18.72 -2.88 6.61
N MET A 46 17.85 -2.40 5.73
CA MET A 46 18.28 -1.58 4.59
C MET A 46 18.99 -0.30 5.02
N ILE A 47 18.49 0.38 6.05
CA ILE A 47 19.13 1.59 6.59
C ILE A 47 20.50 1.25 7.16
N LEU A 48 20.61 0.18 7.95
CA LEU A 48 21.87 -0.24 8.56
C LEU A 48 22.93 -0.56 7.50
N PHE A 49 22.58 -1.36 6.49
CA PHE A 49 23.50 -1.69 5.41
C PHE A 49 23.91 -0.45 4.60
N SER A 50 22.96 0.45 4.33
CA SER A 50 23.25 1.72 3.65
C SER A 50 24.25 2.57 4.43
N LEU A 51 24.06 2.70 5.75
CA LEU A 51 24.98 3.45 6.62
C LEU A 51 26.38 2.82 6.66
N ILE A 52 26.48 1.50 6.77
CA ILE A 52 27.77 0.79 6.76
C ILE A 52 28.51 1.05 5.44
N MET A 53 27.82 0.99 4.30
CA MET A 53 28.40 1.26 2.99
C MET A 53 28.90 2.71 2.87
N ILE A 54 28.10 3.68 3.35
CA ILE A 54 28.49 5.10 3.35
C ILE A 54 29.72 5.33 4.23
N VAL A 55 29.74 4.78 5.44
CA VAL A 55 30.87 4.90 6.36
C VAL A 55 32.12 4.25 5.75
N GLY A 56 31.98 3.06 5.15
CA GLY A 56 33.07 2.40 4.44
C GLY A 56 33.64 3.21 3.28
N LEU A 57 32.79 3.89 2.52
CA LEU A 57 33.21 4.80 1.43
C LEU A 57 33.93 6.06 1.94
N ILE A 58 33.55 6.59 3.11
CA ILE A 58 34.16 7.80 3.70
C ILE A 58 35.51 7.49 4.35
N LEU A 59 35.68 6.29 4.91
CA LEU A 59 36.91 5.83 5.57
C LEU A 59 37.95 5.27 4.60
N GLN A 60 37.61 5.13 3.31
CA GLN A 60 38.51 4.69 2.24
C GLN A 60 39.37 5.84 1.74
#